data_AF-A0A527XD55-F1
#
_entry.id   AF-A0A527XD55-F1
#
_cell.length_a   1.000
_cell.length_b   1.000
_cell.length_c   1.000
_cell.angle_alpha   90.00
_cell.angle_beta   90.00
_cell.angle_gamma   90.00
#
_symmetry.space_group_name_H-M   'P 1'
#
loop_
_entity.id
_entity.type
_entity.pdbx_description
1 polymer ?
#
loop_
_entity_poly.entity_id
_entity_poly.type
_entity_poly.pdbx_seq_one_letter_code
_entity_poly.pdbx_strand_id
1 'polypeptide(L)' 'GNRITCRDWFQLCLKEGLTVYRDHEFSADQRSRAVKRIAEVRTLRAHQFPEDQGPLAHPVRPRRYREINNFYT' A
#
# COMPACT_ATOMS: atom_id res chain seq x y z
N GLY A 1 -7.00 -11.34 1.12
CA GLY A 1 -5.75 -12.11 1.22
C GLY A 1 -6.02 -13.60 1.17
N ASN A 2 -6.66 -14.17 2.20
CA ASN A 2 -6.66 -15.63 2.37
C ASN A 2 -7.85 -16.31 1.69
N ARG A 3 -9.10 -15.96 2.06
CA ARG A 3 -10.32 -16.54 1.43
C ARG A 3 -10.49 -16.11 -0.03
N ILE A 4 -10.11 -14.87 -0.33
CA ILE A 4 -9.97 -14.34 -1.69
C ILE A 4 -8.52 -13.89 -1.81
N THR A 5 -7.78 -14.56 -2.70
CA THR A 5 -6.33 -14.41 -2.90
C THR A 5 -6.00 -13.86 -4.29
N CYS A 6 -4.74 -13.46 -4.48
CA CYS A 6 -4.22 -12.94 -5.73
C CYS A 6 -4.04 -14.08 -6.74
N ARG A 7 -4.54 -13.90 -7.96
CA ARG A 7 -4.34 -14.86 -9.06
C ARG A 7 -2.86 -14.93 -9.48
N ASP A 8 -2.20 -13.78 -9.45
CA ASP A 8 -0.81 -13.58 -9.82
C ASP A 8 -0.22 -12.45 -8.94
N TRP A 9 1.10 -12.40 -8.87
CA TRP A 9 1.79 -11.47 -7.98
C TRP A 9 1.73 -10.00 -8.43
N PHE A 10 1.38 -9.72 -9.69
CA PHE A 10 1.10 -8.34 -10.10
C PHE A 10 -0.09 -7.75 -9.33
N GLN A 11 -1.02 -8.61 -8.89
CA GLN A 11 -2.17 -8.22 -8.08
C GLN A 11 -1.86 -8.10 -6.59
N LEU A 12 -0.60 -8.02 -6.16
CA LEU A 12 -0.25 -7.92 -4.74
C LEU A 12 -1.03 -6.80 -4.02
N CYS A 13 -1.18 -5.63 -4.65
CA CYS A 13 -1.95 -4.51 -4.12
C CYS A 13 -3.44 -4.84 -3.87
N LEU A 14 -4.03 -5.83 -4.55
CA LEU A 14 -5.41 -6.26 -4.31
C LEU A 14 -5.59 -6.74 -2.87
N LYS A 15 -4.64 -7.52 -2.35
CA LYS A 15 -4.68 -7.96 -0.95
C LYS A 15 -4.08 -6.91 -0.02
N GLU A 16 -2.93 -6.35 -0.36
CA GLU A 16 -2.20 -5.47 0.55
C GLU A 16 -2.88 -4.12 0.69
N GLY A 17 -3.15 -3.42 -0.41
CA GLY A 17 -3.79 -2.10 -0.39
C GLY A 17 -5.17 -2.13 0.28
N LEU A 18 -5.97 -3.17 0.02
CA LEU A 18 -7.27 -3.33 0.68
C LEU A 18 -7.13 -3.67 2.17
N THR A 19 -6.13 -4.45 2.56
CA THR A 19 -5.91 -4.79 3.98
C THR A 19 -5.40 -3.58 4.76
N VAL A 20 -4.47 -2.82 4.19
CA VAL A 20 -3.99 -1.54 4.73
C VAL A 20 -5.13 -0.55 4.90
N TYR A 21 -5.99 -0.37 3.88
CA TYR A 21 -7.17 0.50 4.01
C TYR A 21 -8.10 0.06 5.15
N ARG A 22 -8.34 -1.24 5.29
CA ARG A 22 -9.16 -1.77 6.39
C ARG A 22 -8.54 -1.54 7.77
N ASP A 23 -7.22 -1.65 7.89
CA ASP A 23 -6.51 -1.31 9.13
C ASP A 23 -6.60 0.19 9.43
N HIS A 24 -6.54 1.04 8.39
CA HIS A 24 -6.72 2.49 8.55
C HIS A 24 -8.10 2.83 9.09
N GLU A 25 -9.16 2.25 8.52
CA GLU A 25 -10.52 2.44 9.02
C GLU A 25 -10.71 1.88 10.43
N PHE A 26 -10.21 0.67 10.70
CA PHE A 26 -10.25 0.09 12.05
C PHE A 26 -9.55 1.01 13.07
N SER A 27 -8.33 1.46 12.78
CA SER A 27 -7.58 2.37 13.65
C SER A 27 -8.26 3.72 13.81
N ALA A 28 -8.92 4.22 12.77
CA ALA A 28 -9.67 5.47 12.80
C ALA A 28 -10.93 5.38 13.66
N ASP A 29 -11.60 4.22 13.68
CA ASP A 29 -12.79 3.97 14.50
C ASP A 29 -12.44 3.69 15.97
N GLN A 30 -11.32 3.02 16.23
CA GLN A 30 -10.86 2.72 17.59
C GLN A 30 -10.18 3.91 18.28
N ARG A 31 -9.76 4.92 17.52
CA ARG A 31 -9.00 6.08 18.02
C ARG A 31 -9.52 7.38 17.39
N SER A 32 -8.63 8.34 17.16
CA SER A 32 -8.97 9.58 16.48
C SER A 32 -8.76 9.45 14.97
N ARG A 33 -9.87 9.51 14.22
CA ARG A 33 -9.89 9.51 12.75
C ARG A 33 -9.03 10.63 12.16
N ALA A 34 -9.08 11.84 12.72
CA ALA A 34 -8.28 12.96 12.24
C ALA A 34 -6.77 12.71 12.42
N VAL A 35 -6.35 12.23 13.59
CA VAL A 35 -4.94 11.94 13.87
C VAL A 35 -4.42 10.82 12.98
N LYS A 36 -5.18 9.72 12.82
CA LYS A 36 -4.81 8.63 11.91
C LYS A 36 -4.65 9.13 10.49
N ARG A 37 -5.61 9.92 9.97
CA ARG A 37 -5.52 10.44 8.59
C ARG A 37 -4.31 11.36 8.39
N ILE A 38 -4.00 12.23 9.35
CA ILE A 38 -2.83 13.12 9.27
C ILE A 38 -1.54 12.29 9.25
N ALA A 39 -1.43 11.27 10.11
CA ALA A 39 -0.26 10.39 10.15
C ALA A 39 -0.04 9.67 8.80
N GLU A 40 -1.09 9.06 8.24
CA GLU A 40 -0.98 8.35 6.95
C GLU A 40 -0.60 9.28 5.79
N VAL A 41 -1.16 10.49 5.76
CA VAL A 41 -0.79 11.48 4.73
C VAL A 41 0.66 11.94 4.88
N ARG A 42 1.17 12.03 6.11
CA ARG A 42 2.59 12.34 6.35
C ARG A 42 3.49 11.22 5.84
N THR A 43 3.18 9.97 6.14
CA THR A 43 3.93 8.80 5.65
C THR A 43 3.94 8.74 4.13
N LEU A 44 2.78 8.93 3.49
CA LEU A 44 2.65 8.96 2.03
C LEU A 44 3.55 10.04 1.40
N ARG A 45 3.54 11.25 1.95
CA ARG A 45 4.38 12.35 1.44
C ARG A 45 5.87 12.13 1.68
N ALA A 46 6.23 11.49 2.79
CA ALA A 46 7.62 11.29 3.18
C ALA A 46 8.28 10.09 2.48
N HIS A 47 7.52 9.04 2.17
CA HIS A 47 8.06 7.79 1.63
C HIS A 47 7.54 7.47 0.22
N GLN A 48 6.21 7.47 0.01
CA GLN A 48 5.64 7.11 -1.29
C GLN A 48 5.98 8.12 -2.39
N PHE A 49 5.87 9.43 -2.10
CA PHE A 49 6.11 10.46 -3.12
C PHE A 49 7.55 10.46 -3.66
N PRO A 50 8.59 10.32 -2.81
CA PRO A 50 9.95 10.11 -3.29
C PRO A 50 10.13 8.84 -4.13
N GLU A 51 9.50 7.73 -3.75
CA GLU A 51 9.59 6.47 -4.50
C GLU A 51 8.93 6.59 -5.89
N ASP A 52 7.75 7.21 -5.97
CA ASP A 52 7.04 7.48 -7.22
C ASP A 52 7.79 8.45 -8.14
N GLN A 53 8.72 9.25 -7.60
CA GLN A 53 9.60 10.15 -8.37
C GLN A 53 11.01 9.57 -8.59
N GLY A 54 11.26 8.37 -8.05
CA GLY A 54 12.55 7.71 -8.08
C GLY A 54 12.70 6.72 -9.24
N PRO A 55 13.89 6.10 -9.38
CA PRO A 55 14.15 5.09 -10.41
C PRO A 55 13.35 3.79 -10.19
N LEU A 56 12.80 3.60 -8.99
CA LEU A 56 11.96 2.46 -8.63
C LEU A 56 10.46 2.73 -8.83
N ALA A 57 10.08 3.90 -9.34
CA ALA A 57 8.68 4.28 -9.56
C ALA A 57 7.93 3.21 -10.35
N HIS A 58 6.81 2.74 -9.79
CA HIS A 58 5.96 1.75 -10.42
C HIS A 58 4.48 2.01 -10.11
N PRO A 59 3.55 1.63 -11.03
CA PRO A 59 2.14 1.63 -10.69
C PRO A 59 1.86 0.63 -9.55
N VAL A 60 0.85 0.92 -8.73
CA VAL A 60 0.37 0.02 -7.63
C VAL A 60 0.10 -1.41 -8.09
N ARG A 61 -0.23 -1.60 -9.37
CA ARG A 61 -0.19 -2.89 -10.06
C ARG A 61 0.98 -2.89 -11.03
N PRO A 62 2.16 -3.44 -10.66
CA PRO A 62 3.34 -3.44 -11.52
C PRO A 62 3.03 -4.07 -12.88
N ARG A 63 3.71 -3.61 -13.94
CA ARG A 63 3.59 -4.21 -15.28
C ARG A 63 4.68 -5.25 -15.55
N ARG A 64 5.79 -5.17 -14.83
CA ARG A 64 6.96 -6.05 -14.94
C ARG A 64 7.75 -6.00 -13.64
N TYR A 65 8.34 -7.12 -13.24
CA TYR A 65 9.31 -7.21 -12.15
C TYR A 65 10.32 -8.31 -12.47
N ARG A 66 11.52 -8.22 -11.89
CA ARG A 66 12.50 -9.32 -11.90
C ARG A 66 12.40 -10.19 -10.65
N GLU A 67 12.19 -9.54 -9.51
CA GLU A 67 12.01 -10.19 -8.21
C GLU A 67 10.82 -9.54 -7.52
N ILE A 68 9.86 -10.36 -7.08
CA ILE A 68 8.61 -9.87 -6.47
C ILE A 68 8.83 -9.27 -5.08
N ASN A 69 9.86 -9.71 -4.35
CA ASN A 69 10.17 -9.22 -3.01
C ASN A 69 10.45 -7.70 -2.99
N ASN A 70 10.92 -7.16 -4.11
CA ASN A 70 11.20 -5.72 -4.27
C ASN A 70 9.93 -4.87 -4.46
N PHE A 71 8.75 -5.47 -4.53
CA PHE A 71 7.45 -4.80 -4.73
C PHE A 71 6.52 -4.97 -3.52
N TYR A 72 7.07 -5.33 -2.35
CA TYR A 72 6.42 -5.12 -1.06
C TYR A 72 6.67 -3.69 -0.58
N THR A 73 6.21 -2.77 -1.42
CA THR A 73 6.30 -1.33 -1.25
C THR A 73 4.95 -0.76 -0.84
#